data_AF-A0A699UFQ6-F1
#
_entry.id   AF-A0A699UFQ6-F1
#
_cell.length_a   1.000
_cell.length_b   1.000
_cell.length_c   1.000
_cell.angle_alpha   90.00
_cell.angle_beta   90.00
_cell.angle_gamma   90.00
#
_symmetry.space_group_name_H-M   'P 1'
#
loop_
_entity.id
_entity.type
_entity.pdbx_description
1 polymer ?
#
loop_
_entity_poly.entity_id
_entity_poly.type
_entity_poly.pdbx_seq_one_letter_code
_entity_poly.pdbx_strand_id
1 'polypeptide(L)' 'ILALPEGSENFVVYCDASHKGFGAVLMQKDKVIAYASRQLKVHEMNYTTHDLELGAVVFALKM' A
#
# COMPACT_ATOMS: atom_id res chain seq x y z
N ILE A 1 -11.82 12.18 1.05
CA ILE A 1 -12.39 12.41 -0.30
C ILE A 1 -11.50 11.66 -1.28
N LEU A 2 -12.07 10.79 -2.11
CA LEU A 2 -11.35 10.03 -3.14
C LEU A 2 -11.67 10.61 -4.52
N ALA A 3 -10.70 10.58 -5.43
CA ALA A 3 -10.89 10.95 -6.82
C ALA A 3 -10.98 9.71 -7.71
N LEU A 4 -11.70 9.83 -8.82
CA LEU A 4 -11.68 8.80 -9.86
C LEU A 4 -10.35 8.85 -10.62
N PRO A 5 -9.81 7.70 -11.04
CA PRO A 5 -8.65 7.68 -11.92
C PRO A 5 -9.02 8.35 -13.25
N GLU A 6 -8.14 9.23 -13.73
CA GLU A 6 -8.39 10.03 -14.93
C GLU A 6 -7.29 9.79 -15.95
N GLY A 7 -7.68 9.39 -17.16
CA GLY A 7 -6.77 9.15 -18.27
C GLY A 7 -5.76 8.03 -18.01
N SER A 8 -4.62 8.09 -18.71
CA SER A 8 -3.53 7.11 -18.67
C SER A 8 -2.27 7.69 -18.03
N GLU A 9 -2.43 8.60 -17.07
CA GLU A 9 -1.29 9.20 -16.40
C GLU A 9 -0.68 8.26 -15.36
N ASN A 10 0.59 8.52 -15.03
CA ASN A 10 1.33 7.72 -14.08
C ASN A 10 0.67 7.76 -12.70
N PHE A 11 0.59 6.58 -12.10
CA PHE A 11 0.20 6.44 -10.71
C PHE A 11 1.44 6.43 -9.82
N VAL A 12 1.29 6.99 -8.62
CA VAL A 12 2.29 6.89 -7.56
C VAL A 12 1.66 6.09 -6.43
N VAL A 13 2.37 5.05 -5.99
CA VAL A 13 1.94 4.22 -4.87
C VAL A 13 2.86 4.50 -3.69
N TYR A 14 2.26 4.92 -2.58
CA TYR A 14 2.92 5.02 -1.29
C TYR A 14 2.55 3.81 -0.46
N CYS A 15 3.53 3.13 0.11
CA CYS A 15 3.30 1.98 0.97
C CYS A 15 4.04 2.17 2.30
N ASP A 16 3.47 1.60 3.34
CA ASP A 16 4.02 1.61 4.69
C ASP A 16 3.76 0.27 5.36
N ALA A 17 4.73 -0.20 6.14
CA ALA A 17 4.63 -1.42 6.91
C ALA A 17 4.73 -1.11 8.40
N SER A 18 3.86 -1.75 9.18
CA SER A 18 3.94 -1.73 10.63
C SER A 18 3.82 -3.14 11.18
N HIS A 19 4.18 -3.33 12.45
CA HIS A 19 3.93 -4.59 13.16
C HIS A 19 2.42 -4.92 13.34
N LYS A 20 1.51 -4.06 12.87
CA LYS A 20 0.05 -4.28 12.91
C LYS A 20 -0.55 -4.62 11.55
N GLY A 21 0.02 -4.10 10.47
CA GLY A 21 -0.55 -4.22 9.13
C GLY A 21 0.27 -3.54 8.05
N PHE A 22 -0.12 -3.82 6.81
CA PHE A 22 0.35 -3.12 5.62
C PHE A 22 -0.63 -2.02 5.23
N GLY A 23 -0.09 -0.88 4.83
CA GLY A 23 -0.82 0.25 4.28
C GLY A 23 -0.32 0.58 2.87
N ALA A 24 -1.25 0.97 1.99
CA ALA A 24 -0.96 1.44 0.66
C ALA A 24 -1.93 2.57 0.25
N VAL A 25 -1.40 3.58 -0.45
CA VAL A 25 -2.15 4.70 -1.01
C VAL A 25 -1.81 4.84 -2.47
N LEU A 26 -2.83 4.78 -3.33
CA LEU A 26 -2.71 5.04 -4.75
C LEU A 26 -3.03 6.51 -5.02
N MET A 27 -2.10 7.24 -5.62
CA MET A 27 -2.23 8.66 -5.95
C MET A 27 -2.03 8.92 -7.43
N GLN A 28 -2.73 9.92 -7.94
CA GLN A 28 -2.60 10.43 -9.30
C GLN A 28 -2.79 11.96 -9.28
N LYS A 29 -1.85 12.74 -9.84
CA LYS A 29 -1.88 14.22 -9.82
C LYS A 29 -2.18 14.81 -8.43
N ASP A 30 -1.50 14.31 -7.40
CA ASP A 30 -1.69 14.72 -6.00
C ASP A 30 -3.08 14.43 -5.41
N LYS A 31 -3.94 13.71 -6.13
CA LYS A 31 -5.25 13.24 -5.66
C LYS A 31 -5.14 11.78 -5.22
N VAL A 32 -5.80 11.45 -4.12
CA VAL A 32 -5.89 10.07 -3.67
C VAL A 32 -7.00 9.34 -4.41
N ILE A 33 -6.64 8.23 -5.06
CA ILE A 33 -7.56 7.38 -5.83
C ILE A 33 -8.10 6.25 -4.96
N ALA A 34 -7.21 5.58 -4.24
CA ALA A 34 -7.58 4.45 -3.40
C ALA A 34 -6.67 4.34 -2.17
N TYR A 35 -7.24 3.80 -1.10
CA TYR A 35 -6.52 3.29 0.05
C TYR A 35 -6.70 1.78 0.10
N ALA A 36 -5.63 1.05 0.35
CA ALA A 36 -5.74 -0.31 0.85
C ALA A 36 -4.96 -0.46 2.14
N SER A 37 -5.53 -1.24 3.03
CA SER A 37 -4.84 -1.68 4.22
C SER A 37 -5.30 -3.07 4.58
N ARG A 38 -4.41 -3.84 5.18
CA ARG A 38 -4.78 -5.12 5.80
C ARG A 38 -3.95 -5.36 7.04
N GLN A 39 -4.54 -6.04 8.01
CA GLN A 39 -3.79 -6.55 9.16
C GLN A 39 -2.81 -7.63 8.73
N LEU A 40 -1.69 -7.73 9.44
CA LEU A 40 -0.74 -8.82 9.26
C LEU A 40 -1.38 -10.14 9.66
N LYS A 41 -1.09 -11.20 8.90
CA LYS A 41 -1.39 -12.56 9.34
C LYS A 41 -0.42 -12.97 10.45
N VAL A 42 -0.82 -13.94 11.26
CA VAL A 42 -0.03 -14.43 12.41
C VAL A 42 1.41 -14.82 12.02
N HIS A 43 1.61 -15.38 10.83
CA HIS A 43 2.96 -15.73 10.35
C HIS A 43 3.78 -14.50 9.90
N GLU A 44 3.12 -13.47 9.36
CA GLU A 44 3.77 -12.24 8.89
C GLU A 44 4.19 -11.35 10.07
N MET A 45 3.55 -11.49 11.25
CA MET A 45 3.95 -10.76 12.46
C MET A 45 5.37 -11.09 12.93
N ASN A 46 5.91 -12.24 12.55
CA ASN A 46 7.26 -12.67 12.91
C ASN A 46 8.33 -12.24 11.89
N TYR A 47 7.95 -11.53 10.83
CA TYR A 47 8.88 -11.07 9.80
C TYR A 47 9.78 -9.95 10.34
N THR A 48 11.00 -9.87 9.80
CA THR A 48 11.89 -8.74 10.09
C THR A 48 11.31 -7.46 9.51
N THR A 49 11.73 -6.30 10.01
CA THR A 49 11.27 -5.00 9.47
C THR A 49 11.51 -4.91 7.96
N HIS A 50 12.66 -5.37 7.47
CA HIS A 50 12.97 -5.37 6.04
C HIS A 50 12.01 -6.24 5.21
N ASP A 51 11.63 -7.41 5.72
CA ASP A 51 10.67 -8.30 5.06
C ASP A 51 9.24 -7.73 5.09
N LEU A 52 8.89 -6.99 6.16
CA LEU A 52 7.62 -6.28 6.26
C LEU A 52 7.53 -5.15 5.23
N GLU A 53 8.59 -4.35 5.06
CA GLU A 53 8.65 -3.31 4.02
C GLU A 53 8.46 -3.91 2.61
N LEU A 54 9.17 -5.02 2.33
CA LEU A 54 8.99 -5.74 1.06
C LEU A 54 7.55 -6.26 0.91
N GLY A 55 6.97 -6.79 1.98
CA GLY A 55 5.58 -7.25 2.02
C GLY A 55 4.57 -6.14 1.73
N ALA A 56 4.80 -4.92 2.23
CA ALA A 56 3.97 -3.76 1.93
C ALA A 56 4.04 -3.36 0.46
N VAL A 57 5.23 -3.38 -0.17
CA VAL A 57 5.39 -3.10 -1.60
C VAL A 57 4.65 -4.14 -2.45
N VAL A 58 4.85 -5.43 -2.15
CA VAL A 58 4.17 -6.52 -2.87
C VAL A 58 2.64 -6.44 -2.69
N PHE A 59 2.18 -6.09 -1.50
CA PHE A 59 0.76 -5.87 -1.22
C PHE A 59 0.22 -4.71 -2.06
N ALA A 60 0.93 -3.59 -2.10
CA ALA A 60 0.52 -2.38 -2.82
C ALA A 60 0.50 -2.58 -4.34
N LEU A 61 1.43 -3.37 -4.90
CA LEU A 61 1.48 -3.69 -6.33
C LEU A 61 0.42 -4.71 -6.78
N LYS A 62 -0.09 -5.54 -5.86
CA LYS A 62 -1.13 -6.52 -6.14
C LYS A 62 -2.55 -5.94 -6.05
N MET A 63 -2.66 -4.71 -5.55
CA MET A 63 -3.90 -3.99 -5.28
C MET A 63 -4.70 -3.69 -6.54
#